data_AF-A0A3B9TWH0-F1
#
_entry.id   AF-A0A3B9TWH0-F1
#
_cell.length_a   1.000
_cell.length_b   1.000
_cell.length_c   1.000
_cell.angle_alpha   90.00
_cell.angle_beta   90.00
_cell.angle_gamma   90.00
#
_symmetry.space_group_name_H-M   'P 1'
#
loop_
_entity.id
_entity.type
_entity.pdbx_description
1 polymer ?
#
loop_
_entity_poly.entity_id
_entity_poly.type
_entity_poly.pdbx_seq_one_letter_code
_entity_poly.pdbx_strand_id
1 'polypeptide(L)'
;MSPPRLAIDNLSVRIGGIDAVRDVSLSIAPGQIFGVAGESGSGKSMTALAVMGLLPDGALRGGAARLDGEDLFALDEAAMCGVRGRRIGMIFQEPMTALNPVRTIGAQVAETLVIHAGTSLSEAREIAAAKLDRVGLPAARYGLDRYPHELSGGQRQRVMIAQAIALQPALLIADEPTTALDVTTQAGILDLMGGLVEDGDMSLMLITHDLAVLAELSSRIAVMQQGLVVETADTETLFRSHRHAYTGRLLAASSHQPQRHEQPGSPAPLLSVEDLHIGYRGRRSSLFGAPEMTEAVRGVSFAISEGESVGLVGESGCGKSTLARAILGLQAPRAGSIRLGEQAVTGGAVPASMRAAMQIVFQDPYGSFNPRHRVERLVAEPFHLLADAPQGAARKDAVVAALEAVGMTAADADKYIHEFSGGQRQRIA
;
A
#
# COMPACT_ATOMS: atom_id res chain seq x y z
N MET A 1 -12.13 19.98 -30.90
CA MET A 1 -11.68 19.19 -29.73
C MET A 1 -10.19 19.43 -29.61
N SER A 2 -9.71 19.84 -28.43
CA SER A 2 -8.27 19.95 -28.19
C SER A 2 -7.61 18.57 -28.32
N PRO A 3 -6.37 18.49 -28.83
CA PRO A 3 -5.65 17.22 -28.88
C PRO A 3 -5.49 16.63 -27.47
N PRO A 4 -5.43 15.29 -27.33
CA PRO A 4 -5.23 14.66 -26.04
C PRO A 4 -3.84 14.99 -25.48
N ARG A 5 -3.75 15.11 -24.15
CA ARG A 5 -2.48 15.21 -23.41
C ARG A 5 -1.66 13.94 -23.63
N LEU A 6 -2.30 12.78 -23.49
CA LEU A 6 -1.71 11.47 -23.76
C LEU A 6 -2.65 10.66 -24.66
N ALA A 7 -2.13 10.14 -25.77
CA ALA A 7 -2.80 9.12 -26.57
C ALA A 7 -1.94 7.85 -26.61
N ILE A 8 -2.56 6.70 -26.36
CA ILE A 8 -1.96 5.38 -26.50
C ILE A 8 -2.76 4.66 -27.58
N ASP A 9 -2.08 4.16 -28.61
CA ASP A 9 -2.69 3.52 -29.76
C ASP A 9 -2.15 2.09 -29.90
N ASN A 10 -3.02 1.10 -29.69
CA ASN A 10 -2.77 -0.33 -29.86
C ASN A 10 -1.49 -0.82 -29.17
N LEU A 11 -1.26 -0.35 -27.94
CA LEU A 11 -0.10 -0.75 -27.15
C LEU A 11 -0.15 -2.25 -26.89
N SER A 12 0.95 -2.92 -27.24
CA SER A 12 1.18 -4.32 -26.90
C SER A 12 2.53 -4.46 -26.21
N VAL A 13 2.59 -5.26 -25.14
CA VAL A 13 3.81 -5.54 -24.38
C VAL A 13 3.92 -7.04 -24.14
N ARG A 14 5.02 -7.64 -24.57
CA ARG A 14 5.33 -9.07 -24.40
C ARG A 14 6.62 -9.24 -23.60
N ILE A 15 6.58 -10.06 -22.56
CA ILE A 15 7.75 -10.39 -21.72
C ILE A 15 7.89 -11.90 -21.64
N GLY A 16 9.03 -12.45 -22.07
CA GLY A 16 9.29 -13.90 -21.94
C GLY A 16 8.21 -14.79 -22.56
N GLY A 17 7.55 -14.34 -23.64
CA GLY A 17 6.46 -15.05 -24.30
C GLY A 17 5.06 -14.82 -23.71
N ILE A 18 4.94 -14.07 -22.61
CA ILE A 18 3.67 -13.69 -21.99
C ILE A 18 3.24 -12.33 -22.55
N ASP A 19 2.02 -12.25 -23.09
CA ASP A 19 1.39 -11.01 -23.50
C ASP A 19 0.85 -10.26 -22.29
N ALA A 20 1.67 -9.39 -21.70
CA ALA A 20 1.31 -8.62 -20.51
C ALA A 20 0.30 -7.50 -20.82
N VAL A 21 0.37 -6.93 -22.02
CA VAL A 21 -0.55 -5.90 -22.54
C VAL A 21 -0.85 -6.22 -24.01
N ARG A 22 -2.11 -6.11 -24.42
CA ARG A 22 -2.61 -6.48 -25.76
C ARG A 22 -3.52 -5.39 -26.29
N ASP A 23 -3.15 -4.78 -27.41
CA ASP A 23 -3.95 -3.82 -28.17
C ASP A 23 -4.65 -2.75 -27.31
N VAL A 24 -3.94 -2.21 -26.32
CA VAL A 24 -4.49 -1.21 -25.40
C VAL A 24 -4.48 0.17 -26.05
N SER A 25 -5.66 0.78 -26.13
CA SER A 25 -5.84 2.13 -26.64
C SER A 25 -6.53 3.00 -25.59
N LEU A 26 -5.92 4.14 -25.24
CA LEU A 26 -6.37 5.06 -24.20
C LEU A 26 -6.12 6.50 -24.62
N SER A 27 -6.95 7.44 -24.16
CA SER A 27 -6.79 8.86 -24.45
C SER A 27 -7.14 9.69 -23.21
N ILE A 28 -6.21 10.55 -22.81
CA ILE A 28 -6.33 11.46 -21.66
C ILE A 28 -6.34 12.89 -22.18
N ALA A 29 -7.37 13.66 -21.87
CA ALA A 29 -7.45 15.07 -22.23
C ALA A 29 -6.60 15.96 -21.28
N PRO A 30 -6.19 17.16 -21.71
CA PRO A 30 -5.55 18.13 -20.82
C PRO A 30 -6.42 18.46 -19.60
N GLY A 31 -5.81 18.51 -18.41
CA GLY A 31 -6.50 18.73 -17.13
C GLY A 31 -7.37 17.57 -16.65
N GLN A 32 -7.32 16.42 -17.33
CA GLN A 32 -8.18 15.28 -17.00
C GLN A 32 -7.54 14.39 -15.93
N ILE A 33 -8.34 13.99 -14.94
CA ILE A 33 -8.07 12.80 -14.13
C ILE A 33 -8.70 11.58 -14.81
N PHE A 34 -7.85 10.66 -15.26
CA PHE A 34 -8.20 9.42 -15.95
C PHE A 34 -7.81 8.21 -15.09
N GLY A 35 -8.80 7.39 -14.76
CA GLY A 35 -8.64 6.20 -13.95
C GLY A 35 -8.33 4.95 -14.77
N VAL A 36 -7.44 4.10 -14.28
CA VAL A 36 -7.22 2.74 -14.81
C VAL A 36 -7.41 1.72 -13.69
N ALA A 37 -8.46 0.91 -13.85
CA ALA A 37 -8.90 -0.09 -12.88
C ALA A 37 -8.56 -1.52 -13.33
N GLY A 38 -8.51 -2.45 -12.39
CA GLY A 38 -8.43 -3.89 -12.67
C GLY A 38 -7.64 -4.64 -11.62
N GLU A 39 -7.76 -5.97 -11.61
CA GLU A 39 -7.04 -6.86 -10.70
C GLU A 39 -5.51 -6.76 -10.85
N SER A 40 -4.78 -7.25 -9.84
CA SER A 40 -3.32 -7.37 -9.93
C SER A 40 -2.93 -8.25 -11.13
N GLY A 41 -1.90 -7.84 -11.88
CA GLY A 41 -1.47 -8.54 -13.09
C GLY A 41 -2.31 -8.28 -14.35
N SER A 42 -3.29 -7.37 -14.31
CA SER A 42 -4.11 -7.04 -15.50
C SER A 42 -3.40 -6.17 -16.56
N GLY A 43 -2.15 -5.77 -16.34
CA GLY A 43 -1.33 -4.98 -17.27
C GLY A 43 -1.32 -3.46 -17.03
N LYS A 44 -1.93 -2.96 -15.95
CA LYS A 44 -2.02 -1.51 -15.64
C LYS A 44 -0.65 -0.85 -15.49
N SER A 45 0.18 -1.36 -14.60
CA SER A 45 1.54 -0.88 -14.37
C SER A 45 2.42 -1.03 -15.62
N MET A 46 2.23 -2.13 -16.37
CA MET A 46 2.96 -2.36 -17.63
C MET A 46 2.62 -1.30 -18.69
N THR A 47 1.36 -0.85 -18.74
CA THR A 47 0.93 0.26 -19.61
C THR A 47 1.66 1.56 -19.22
N ALA A 48 1.70 1.90 -17.94
CA ALA A 48 2.44 3.07 -17.44
C ALA A 48 3.94 3.00 -17.72
N LEU A 49 4.57 1.86 -17.42
CA LEU A 49 6.00 1.64 -17.68
C LEU A 49 6.33 1.71 -19.18
N ALA A 50 5.44 1.23 -20.05
CA ALA A 50 5.60 1.36 -21.50
C ALA A 50 5.61 2.82 -21.96
N VAL A 51 4.69 3.64 -21.45
CA VAL A 51 4.64 5.10 -21.71
C VAL A 51 5.91 5.77 -21.21
N MET A 52 6.41 5.37 -20.04
CA MET A 52 7.64 5.90 -19.46
C MET A 52 8.91 5.35 -20.11
N GLY A 53 8.84 4.36 -21.00
CA GLY A 53 10.01 3.68 -21.54
C GLY A 53 10.84 2.95 -20.46
N LEU A 54 10.20 2.53 -19.37
CA LEU A 54 10.80 1.85 -18.21
C LEU A 54 10.38 0.38 -18.17
N LEU A 55 10.15 -0.23 -19.33
CA LEU A 55 9.84 -1.64 -19.40
C LEU A 55 11.03 -2.49 -18.93
N PRO A 56 10.78 -3.67 -18.32
CA PRO A 56 11.84 -4.56 -17.92
C PRO A 56 12.64 -5.06 -19.13
N ASP A 57 13.90 -5.41 -18.90
CA ASP A 57 14.78 -5.92 -19.95
C ASP A 57 14.19 -7.13 -20.68
N GLY A 58 14.31 -7.14 -22.01
CA GLY A 58 13.76 -8.18 -22.86
C GLY A 58 12.25 -8.06 -23.14
N ALA A 59 11.58 -7.03 -22.62
CA ALA A 59 10.22 -6.70 -23.04
C ALA A 59 10.19 -6.22 -24.49
N LEU A 60 9.27 -6.76 -25.28
CA LEU A 60 8.96 -6.28 -26.62
C LEU A 60 7.74 -5.38 -26.54
N ARG A 61 7.84 -4.18 -27.12
CA ARG A 61 6.77 -3.19 -27.17
C ARG A 61 6.33 -2.94 -28.61
N GLY A 62 5.03 -2.83 -28.83
CA GLY A 62 4.41 -2.39 -30.08
C GLY A 62 3.37 -1.30 -29.86
N GLY A 63 2.79 -0.78 -30.96
CA GLY A 63 1.87 0.35 -30.92
C GLY A 63 2.58 1.70 -30.86
N ALA A 64 1.88 2.73 -30.39
CA ALA A 64 2.42 4.08 -30.21
C ALA A 64 1.90 4.71 -28.91
N ALA A 65 2.68 5.62 -28.33
CA ALA A 65 2.21 6.52 -27.27
C ALA A 65 2.67 7.94 -27.58
N ARG A 66 1.75 8.90 -27.53
CA ARG A 66 2.01 10.29 -27.89
C ARG A 66 1.69 11.23 -26.72
N LEU A 67 2.63 12.10 -26.36
CA LEU A 67 2.45 13.16 -25.38
C LEU A 67 2.39 14.52 -26.08
N ASP A 68 1.24 15.18 -26.05
CA ASP A 68 0.97 16.40 -26.83
C ASP A 68 1.33 16.25 -28.33
N GLY A 69 1.09 15.05 -28.87
CA GLY A 69 1.37 14.70 -30.27
C GLY A 69 2.78 14.17 -30.57
N GLU A 70 3.74 14.33 -29.66
CA GLU A 70 5.09 13.79 -29.80
C GLU A 70 5.13 12.29 -29.48
N ASP A 71 5.65 11.48 -30.40
CA ASP A 71 5.73 10.02 -30.25
C ASP A 71 6.86 9.62 -29.28
N LEU A 72 6.47 9.18 -28.09
CA LEU A 72 7.37 8.75 -27.02
C LEU A 72 8.12 7.48 -27.38
N PHE A 73 7.59 6.64 -28.27
CA PHE A 73 8.21 5.35 -28.59
C PHE A 73 9.32 5.48 -29.63
N ALA A 74 9.36 6.60 -30.35
CA ALA A 74 10.40 6.95 -31.29
C ALA A 74 11.59 7.70 -30.64
N LEU A 75 11.46 8.13 -29.39
CA LEU A 75 12.52 8.80 -28.65
C LEU A 75 13.65 7.83 -28.30
N ASP A 76 14.89 8.30 -28.44
CA ASP A 76 16.03 7.64 -27.83
C ASP A 76 16.05 7.90 -26.30
N GLU A 77 16.95 7.22 -25.60
CA GLU A 77 17.02 7.32 -24.13
C GLU A 77 17.38 8.74 -23.65
N ALA A 78 18.18 9.49 -24.41
CA ALA A 78 18.55 10.86 -24.04
C ALA A 78 17.35 11.82 -24.15
N ALA A 79 16.59 11.73 -25.23
CA ALA A 79 15.36 12.48 -25.42
C ALA A 79 14.29 12.07 -24.41
N MET A 80 14.15 10.77 -24.15
CA MET A 80 13.21 10.27 -23.14
C MET A 80 13.57 10.74 -21.72
N CYS A 81 14.86 10.81 -21.39
CA CYS A 81 15.34 11.42 -20.14
C CYS A 81 14.94 12.91 -20.01
N GLY A 82 14.85 13.63 -21.14
CA GLY A 82 14.32 15.00 -21.19
C GLY A 82 12.81 15.10 -20.94
N VAL A 83 12.05 14.03 -21.23
CA VAL A 83 10.60 13.93 -20.99
C VAL A 83 10.29 13.53 -19.55
N ARG A 84 11.01 12.54 -19.02
CA ARG A 84 10.84 12.05 -17.63
C ARG A 84 11.16 13.16 -16.63
N GLY A 85 10.33 13.31 -15.61
CA GLY A 85 10.43 14.35 -14.59
C GLY A 85 9.96 15.74 -15.05
N ARG A 86 10.32 16.18 -16.28
CA ARG A 86 9.96 17.50 -16.79
C ARG A 86 8.56 17.58 -17.39
N ARG A 87 8.18 16.61 -18.23
CA ARG A 87 6.88 16.58 -18.91
C ARG A 87 5.97 15.49 -18.38
N ILE A 88 6.54 14.36 -17.95
CA ILE A 88 5.82 13.29 -17.27
C ILE A 88 6.46 13.02 -15.90
N GLY A 89 5.70 13.22 -14.83
CA GLY A 89 6.05 12.76 -13.48
C GLY A 89 5.47 11.36 -13.24
N MET A 90 6.16 10.54 -12.44
CA MET A 90 5.67 9.22 -12.06
C MET A 90 5.78 9.00 -10.55
N ILE A 91 4.74 8.41 -9.97
CA ILE A 91 4.68 7.93 -8.59
C ILE A 91 4.59 6.41 -8.67
N PHE A 92 5.60 5.74 -8.10
CA PHE A 92 5.69 4.29 -8.10
C PHE A 92 4.90 3.67 -6.94
N GLN A 93 4.51 2.39 -7.10
CA GLN A 93 3.70 1.62 -6.15
C GLN A 93 4.32 1.47 -4.75
N GLU A 94 5.65 1.57 -4.61
CA GLU A 94 6.34 1.36 -3.34
C GLU A 94 7.22 2.57 -2.94
N PRO A 95 6.81 3.37 -1.94
CA PRO A 95 7.53 4.60 -1.57
C PRO A 95 8.89 4.30 -0.92
N MET A 96 9.03 3.12 -0.31
CA MET A 96 10.23 2.68 0.39
C MET A 96 11.38 2.37 -0.56
N THR A 97 11.09 1.90 -1.77
CA THR A 97 12.09 1.58 -2.79
C THR A 97 12.38 2.79 -3.68
N ALA A 98 11.41 3.70 -3.83
CA ALA A 98 11.56 4.92 -4.63
C ALA A 98 12.51 5.96 -3.99
N LEU A 99 12.49 6.12 -2.67
CA LEU A 99 13.35 7.08 -1.98
C LEU A 99 14.71 6.46 -1.62
N ASN A 100 15.79 7.21 -1.86
CA ASN A 100 17.13 6.82 -1.45
C ASN A 100 17.28 7.00 0.07
N PRO A 101 17.51 5.92 0.85
CA PRO A 101 17.49 5.96 2.31
C PRO A 101 18.66 6.72 2.93
N VAL A 102 19.74 6.95 2.16
CA VAL A 102 20.96 7.63 2.62
C VAL A 102 21.06 9.08 2.14
N ARG A 103 19.99 9.63 1.56
CA ARG A 103 19.90 11.04 1.15
C ARG A 103 18.78 11.75 1.86
N THR A 104 18.97 13.04 2.12
CA THR A 104 17.94 13.86 2.74
C THR A 104 16.79 14.14 1.77
N ILE A 105 15.59 14.37 2.29
CA ILE A 105 14.39 14.59 1.48
C ILE A 105 14.51 15.83 0.60
N GLY A 106 15.09 16.92 1.11
CA GLY A 106 15.31 18.14 0.33
C GLY A 106 16.32 17.92 -0.80
N ALA A 107 17.38 17.14 -0.56
CA ALA A 107 18.38 16.85 -1.59
C ALA A 107 17.84 15.95 -2.70
N GLN A 108 16.88 15.07 -2.41
CA GLN A 108 16.25 14.20 -3.41
C GLN A 108 15.26 14.95 -4.29
N VAL A 109 14.47 15.87 -3.71
CA VAL A 109 13.58 16.74 -4.50
C VAL A 109 14.39 17.75 -5.33
N ALA A 110 15.45 18.33 -4.76
CA ALA A 110 16.32 19.28 -5.46
C ALA A 110 17.12 18.63 -6.61
N GLU A 111 17.47 17.35 -6.50
CA GLU A 111 18.22 16.63 -7.53
C GLU A 111 17.54 16.66 -8.90
N THR A 112 16.22 16.44 -8.94
CA THR A 112 15.45 16.47 -10.19
C THR A 112 15.62 17.82 -10.92
N LEU A 113 15.65 18.92 -10.18
CA LEU A 113 15.83 20.27 -10.72
C LEU A 113 17.26 20.49 -11.22
N VAL A 114 18.26 20.04 -10.46
CA VAL A 114 19.67 20.17 -10.86
C VAL A 114 19.95 19.37 -12.13
N ILE A 115 19.52 18.10 -12.18
CA ILE A 115 19.81 17.19 -13.30
C ILE A 115 19.09 17.64 -14.56
N HIS A 116 17.78 17.89 -14.46
CA HIS A 116 16.99 18.09 -15.67
C HIS A 116 16.93 19.56 -16.07
N ALA A 117 16.95 20.53 -15.13
CA ALA A 117 16.81 21.96 -15.41
C ALA A 117 18.10 22.78 -15.30
N GLY A 118 19.22 22.19 -14.87
CA GLY A 118 20.48 22.92 -14.72
C GLY A 118 20.43 24.02 -13.65
N THR A 119 19.44 23.95 -12.76
CA THR A 119 19.22 24.90 -11.67
C THR A 119 20.39 24.85 -10.70
N SER A 120 20.79 26.01 -10.16
CA SER A 120 21.81 26.05 -9.12
C SER A 120 21.37 25.28 -7.87
N LEU A 121 22.29 24.71 -7.10
CA LEU A 121 21.93 23.93 -5.91
C LEU A 121 21.13 24.75 -4.87
N SER A 122 21.41 26.05 -4.76
CA SER A 122 20.70 26.95 -3.84
C SER A 122 19.25 27.15 -4.27
N GLU A 123 19.04 27.51 -5.53
CA GLU A 123 17.70 27.71 -6.10
C GLU A 123 16.91 26.39 -6.14
N ALA A 124 17.56 25.27 -6.46
CA ALA A 124 16.93 23.95 -6.42
C ALA A 124 16.45 23.58 -5.01
N ARG A 125 17.19 23.98 -3.97
CA ARG A 125 16.77 23.79 -2.57
C ARG A 125 15.57 24.65 -2.19
N GLU A 126 15.50 25.89 -2.66
CA GLU A 126 14.36 26.79 -2.43
C GLU A 126 13.09 26.25 -3.09
N ILE A 127 13.19 25.83 -4.35
CA ILE A 127 12.08 25.21 -5.07
C ILE A 127 11.69 23.89 -4.37
N ALA A 128 12.66 23.06 -3.96
CA ALA A 128 12.37 21.83 -3.22
C ALA A 128 11.60 22.09 -1.92
N ALA A 129 11.95 23.14 -1.17
CA ALA A 129 11.19 23.56 0.01
C ALA A 129 9.75 23.93 -0.37
N ALA A 130 9.55 24.77 -1.39
CA ALA A 130 8.21 25.15 -1.84
C ALA A 130 7.37 23.94 -2.31
N LYS A 131 8.00 22.92 -2.93
CA LYS A 131 7.31 21.69 -3.33
C LYS A 131 6.94 20.81 -2.15
N LEU A 132 7.81 20.69 -1.15
CA LEU A 132 7.51 19.99 0.10
C LEU A 132 6.39 20.69 0.87
N ASP A 133 6.41 22.01 0.93
CA ASP A 133 5.33 22.81 1.51
C ASP A 133 4.00 22.54 0.79
N ARG A 134 4.00 22.54 -0.55
CA ARG A 134 2.80 22.27 -1.36
C ARG A 134 2.18 20.89 -1.11
N VAL A 135 2.98 19.88 -0.77
CA VAL A 135 2.48 18.55 -0.42
C VAL A 135 2.17 18.38 1.06
N GLY A 136 2.12 19.47 1.85
CA GLY A 136 1.79 19.44 3.28
C GLY A 136 2.96 19.05 4.19
N LEU A 137 4.21 19.20 3.72
CA LEU A 137 5.43 19.00 4.49
C LEU A 137 6.23 20.30 4.63
N PRO A 138 5.70 21.32 5.34
CA PRO A 138 6.37 22.60 5.47
C PRO A 138 7.80 22.46 6.00
N ALA A 139 8.77 23.00 5.26
CA ALA A 139 10.18 22.93 5.61
C ALA A 139 10.47 23.54 6.99
N ALA A 140 9.70 24.56 7.40
CA ALA A 140 9.80 25.17 8.73
C ALA A 140 9.49 24.18 9.88
N ARG A 141 8.66 23.16 9.65
CA ARG A 141 8.28 22.16 10.65
C ARG A 141 9.11 20.88 10.55
N TYR A 142 9.35 20.41 9.32
CA TYR A 142 9.98 19.12 9.10
C TYR A 142 11.48 19.21 8.83
N GLY A 143 11.96 20.33 8.28
CA GLY A 143 13.35 20.48 7.85
C GLY A 143 13.66 19.69 6.57
N LEU A 144 14.57 20.22 5.75
CA LEU A 144 14.99 19.57 4.49
C LEU A 144 16.00 18.43 4.71
N ASP A 145 16.62 18.39 5.88
CA ASP A 145 17.74 17.50 6.19
C ASP A 145 17.32 16.15 6.78
N ARG A 146 16.00 15.90 6.88
CA ARG A 146 15.49 14.59 7.31
C ARG A 146 15.75 13.52 6.26
N TYR A 147 15.93 12.30 6.73
CA TYR A 147 16.04 11.10 5.91
C TYR A 147 14.69 10.36 5.79
N PRO A 148 14.47 9.56 4.73
CA PRO A 148 13.21 8.83 4.54
C PRO A 148 12.81 7.93 5.70
N HIS A 149 13.78 7.34 6.41
CA HIS A 149 13.52 6.46 7.56
C HIS A 149 13.05 7.21 8.82
N GLU A 150 13.15 8.54 8.85
CA GLU A 150 12.70 9.40 9.94
C GLU A 150 11.25 9.91 9.74
N LEU A 151 10.60 9.49 8.66
CA LEU A 151 9.26 9.91 8.26
C LEU A 151 8.22 8.78 8.43
N SER A 152 6.95 9.14 8.52
CA SER A 152 5.84 8.19 8.40
C SER A 152 5.65 7.73 6.94
N GLY A 153 4.85 6.68 6.71
CA GLY A 153 4.53 6.21 5.35
C GLY A 153 3.89 7.30 4.49
N GLY A 154 2.88 8.01 5.04
CA GLY A 154 2.23 9.13 4.35
C GLY A 154 3.16 10.31 4.09
N GLN A 155 4.08 10.62 5.01
CA GLN A 155 5.08 11.66 4.80
C GLN A 155 6.06 11.27 3.68
N ARG A 156 6.52 10.02 3.63
CA ARG A 156 7.33 9.52 2.50
C ARG A 156 6.57 9.62 1.17
N GLN A 157 5.29 9.28 1.16
CA GLN A 157 4.45 9.43 -0.03
C GLN A 157 4.41 10.88 -0.52
N ARG A 158 4.20 11.83 0.40
CA ARG A 158 4.22 13.27 0.08
C ARG A 158 5.57 13.70 -0.50
N VAL A 159 6.70 13.23 0.05
CA VAL A 159 8.03 13.51 -0.53
C VAL A 159 8.16 12.98 -1.96
N MET A 160 7.69 11.76 -2.23
CA MET A 160 7.70 11.19 -3.59
C MET A 160 6.81 12.01 -4.54
N ILE A 161 5.63 12.44 -4.10
CA ILE A 161 4.77 13.33 -4.88
C ILE A 161 5.51 14.64 -5.18
N ALA A 162 6.14 15.27 -4.17
CA ALA A 162 6.91 16.50 -4.34
C ALA A 162 8.04 16.35 -5.36
N GLN A 163 8.74 15.21 -5.36
CA GLN A 163 9.78 14.88 -6.34
C GLN A 163 9.19 14.74 -7.75
N ALA A 164 8.06 14.04 -7.90
CA ALA A 164 7.39 13.83 -9.18
C ALA A 164 6.86 15.13 -9.80
N ILE A 165 6.45 16.10 -8.98
CA ILE A 165 5.91 17.40 -9.42
C ILE A 165 6.92 18.55 -9.39
N ALA A 166 8.19 18.25 -9.09
CA ALA A 166 9.23 19.26 -8.88
C ALA A 166 9.34 20.23 -10.07
N LEU A 167 9.31 19.69 -11.29
CA LEU A 167 9.39 20.43 -12.56
C LEU A 167 8.02 20.76 -13.18
N GLN A 168 6.92 20.57 -12.45
CA GLN A 168 5.55 20.84 -12.93
C GLN A 168 5.22 20.12 -14.25
N PRO A 169 5.23 18.77 -14.25
CA PRO A 169 4.94 18.00 -15.44
C PRO A 169 3.51 18.25 -15.93
N ALA A 170 3.30 18.12 -17.24
CA ALA A 170 2.00 18.22 -17.87
C ALA A 170 1.14 16.95 -17.64
N LEU A 171 1.78 15.82 -17.34
CA LEU A 171 1.15 14.55 -16.99
C LEU A 171 1.79 13.97 -15.73
N LEU A 172 0.98 13.57 -14.76
CA LEU A 172 1.38 12.75 -13.62
C LEU A 172 0.79 11.36 -13.79
N ILE A 173 1.64 10.33 -13.70
CA ILE A 173 1.20 8.93 -13.65
C ILE A 173 1.36 8.44 -12.21
N ALA A 174 0.26 8.03 -11.60
CA ALA A 174 0.25 7.54 -10.24
C ALA A 174 -0.13 6.05 -10.22
N ASP A 175 0.85 5.18 -9.98
CA ASP A 175 0.64 3.74 -9.92
C ASP A 175 0.44 3.27 -8.48
N GLU A 176 -0.81 2.96 -8.14
CA GLU A 176 -1.22 2.54 -6.79
C GLU A 176 -0.69 3.47 -5.67
N PRO A 177 -0.92 4.80 -5.76
CA PRO A 177 -0.24 5.78 -4.92
C PRO A 177 -0.64 5.76 -3.44
N THR A 178 -1.64 4.97 -3.07
CA THR A 178 -2.15 4.89 -1.70
C THR A 178 -1.94 3.50 -1.09
N THR A 179 -1.28 2.60 -1.80
CA THR A 179 -0.95 1.27 -1.29
C THR A 179 -0.07 1.39 -0.04
N ALA A 180 -0.36 0.54 0.95
CA ALA A 180 0.32 0.50 2.26
C ALA A 180 0.16 1.75 3.15
N LEU A 181 -0.81 2.64 2.87
CA LEU A 181 -1.18 3.75 3.74
C LEU A 181 -2.45 3.43 4.56
N ASP A 182 -2.59 4.06 5.72
CA ASP A 182 -3.85 4.02 6.47
C ASP A 182 -4.93 4.86 5.77
N VAL A 183 -6.21 4.51 6.00
CA VAL A 183 -7.38 5.11 5.32
C VAL A 183 -7.41 6.64 5.43
N THR A 184 -7.08 7.18 6.62
CA THR A 184 -7.03 8.62 6.85
C THR A 184 -5.94 9.31 6.04
N THR A 185 -4.75 8.71 5.99
CA THR A 185 -3.65 9.21 5.17
C THR A 185 -3.94 9.06 3.68
N GLN A 186 -4.52 7.94 3.26
CA GLN A 186 -4.96 7.69 1.89
C GLN A 186 -5.87 8.80 1.39
N ALA A 187 -6.94 9.14 2.12
CA ALA A 187 -7.83 10.23 1.76
C ALA A 187 -7.07 11.56 1.58
N GLY A 188 -6.21 11.92 2.55
CA GLY A 188 -5.43 13.15 2.45
C GLY A 188 -4.34 13.15 1.36
N ILE A 189 -3.97 12.00 0.78
CA ILE A 189 -3.11 11.90 -0.41
C ILE A 189 -3.94 12.05 -1.69
N LEU A 190 -5.13 11.45 -1.72
CA LEU A 190 -6.08 11.56 -2.85
C LEU A 190 -6.55 13.01 -3.03
N ASP A 191 -6.91 13.69 -1.93
CA ASP A 191 -7.26 15.12 -1.93
C ASP A 191 -6.11 15.98 -2.47
N LEU A 192 -4.87 15.69 -2.02
CA LEU A 192 -3.67 16.37 -2.51
C LEU A 192 -3.52 16.17 -4.03
N MET A 193 -3.70 14.95 -4.53
CA MET A 193 -3.60 14.67 -5.97
C MET A 193 -4.67 15.37 -6.78
N GLY A 194 -5.92 15.40 -6.29
CA GLY A 194 -7.02 16.15 -6.89
C GLY A 194 -6.68 17.65 -6.99
N GLY A 195 -6.27 18.26 -5.87
CA GLY A 195 -5.89 19.67 -5.84
C GLY A 195 -4.69 20.01 -6.74
N LEU A 196 -3.72 19.10 -6.91
CA LEU A 196 -2.59 19.32 -7.83
C LEU A 196 -3.02 19.42 -9.29
N VAL A 197 -4.09 18.72 -9.68
CA VAL A 197 -4.69 18.79 -11.03
C VAL A 197 -5.56 20.03 -11.17
N GLU A 198 -6.40 20.34 -10.17
CA GLU A 198 -7.27 21.52 -10.18
C GLU A 198 -6.51 22.85 -10.26
N ASP A 199 -5.38 22.95 -9.54
CA ASP A 199 -4.57 24.17 -9.45
C ASP A 199 -3.64 24.39 -10.66
N GLY A 200 -3.62 23.49 -11.66
CA GLY A 200 -2.61 23.52 -12.73
C GLY A 200 -3.08 22.99 -14.09
N ASP A 201 -2.20 23.06 -15.09
CA ASP A 201 -2.42 22.44 -16.42
C ASP A 201 -1.94 20.96 -16.46
N MET A 202 -1.92 20.31 -15.29
CA MET A 202 -1.47 18.93 -15.13
C MET A 202 -2.64 17.97 -15.36
N SER A 203 -2.40 16.88 -16.06
CA SER A 203 -3.35 15.76 -16.17
C SER A 203 -2.88 14.60 -15.31
N LEU A 204 -3.78 13.73 -14.85
CA LEU A 204 -3.45 12.62 -13.96
C LEU A 204 -3.95 11.30 -14.53
N MET A 205 -3.04 10.34 -14.72
CA MET A 205 -3.38 8.94 -14.90
C MET A 205 -3.29 8.23 -13.55
N LEU A 206 -4.45 7.91 -12.95
CA LEU A 206 -4.53 7.24 -11.66
C LEU A 206 -4.78 5.75 -11.86
N ILE A 207 -3.82 4.92 -11.49
CA ILE A 207 -3.91 3.46 -11.58
C ILE A 207 -4.18 2.92 -10.18
N THR A 208 -5.24 2.14 -10.03
CA THR A 208 -5.58 1.49 -8.76
C THR A 208 -6.44 0.26 -9.00
N HIS A 209 -6.56 -0.59 -8.01
CA HIS A 209 -7.56 -1.66 -7.98
C HIS A 209 -8.84 -1.24 -7.25
N ASP A 210 -8.83 -0.11 -6.54
CA ASP A 210 -9.98 0.43 -5.81
C ASP A 210 -10.84 1.33 -6.70
N LEU A 211 -12.00 0.80 -7.09
CA LEU A 211 -12.97 1.54 -7.90
C LEU A 211 -13.60 2.71 -7.13
N ALA A 212 -13.77 2.64 -5.81
CA ALA A 212 -14.35 3.74 -5.03
C ALA A 212 -13.47 4.99 -5.10
N VAL A 213 -12.16 4.81 -5.01
CA VAL A 213 -11.17 5.90 -5.21
C VAL A 213 -11.28 6.52 -6.61
N LEU A 214 -11.46 5.70 -7.65
CA LEU A 214 -11.63 6.21 -9.01
C LEU A 214 -12.98 6.92 -9.19
N ALA A 215 -14.03 6.47 -8.51
CA ALA A 215 -15.34 7.10 -8.56
C ALA A 215 -15.32 8.54 -8.04
N GLU A 216 -14.48 8.80 -7.03
CA GLU A 216 -14.34 10.09 -6.37
C GLU A 216 -13.52 11.09 -7.20
N LEU A 217 -12.39 10.65 -7.76
CA LEU A 217 -11.43 11.57 -8.41
C LEU A 217 -11.49 11.59 -9.94
N SER A 218 -11.81 10.47 -10.58
CA SER A 218 -11.65 10.34 -12.02
C SER A 218 -12.90 10.78 -12.75
N SER A 219 -12.72 11.49 -13.86
CA SER A 219 -13.81 11.82 -14.79
C SER A 219 -14.16 10.66 -15.73
N ARG A 220 -13.16 9.83 -16.05
CA ARG A 220 -13.25 8.73 -17.00
C ARG A 220 -12.39 7.57 -16.54
N ILE A 221 -12.88 6.35 -16.73
CA ILE A 221 -12.24 5.13 -16.22
C ILE A 221 -12.10 4.11 -17.35
N ALA A 222 -10.93 3.51 -17.47
CA ALA A 222 -10.69 2.29 -18.24
C ALA A 222 -10.52 1.10 -17.29
N VAL A 223 -11.23 0.00 -17.56
CA VAL A 223 -11.13 -1.25 -16.81
C VAL A 223 -10.29 -2.24 -17.61
N MET A 224 -9.23 -2.75 -17.00
CA MET A 224 -8.31 -3.72 -17.60
C MET A 224 -8.49 -5.13 -17.02
N GLN A 225 -8.47 -6.12 -17.92
CA GLN A 225 -8.47 -7.53 -17.59
C GLN A 225 -7.51 -8.28 -18.52
N GLN A 226 -6.59 -9.06 -17.96
CA GLN A 226 -5.66 -9.90 -18.74
C GLN A 226 -4.94 -9.14 -19.87
N GLY A 227 -4.44 -7.94 -19.59
CA GLY A 227 -3.71 -7.12 -20.56
C GLY A 227 -4.58 -6.39 -21.59
N LEU A 228 -5.90 -6.51 -21.54
CA LEU A 228 -6.84 -5.83 -22.44
C LEU A 228 -7.63 -4.76 -21.69
N VAL A 229 -7.97 -3.67 -22.37
CA VAL A 229 -9.02 -2.75 -21.92
C VAL A 229 -10.37 -3.35 -22.30
N VAL A 230 -11.15 -3.76 -21.31
CA VAL A 230 -12.45 -4.44 -21.51
C VAL A 230 -13.63 -3.49 -21.47
N GLU A 231 -13.48 -2.33 -20.83
CA GLU A 231 -14.49 -1.27 -20.79
C GLU A 231 -13.81 0.08 -20.60
N THR A 232 -14.34 1.12 -21.24
CA THR A 232 -13.93 2.51 -20.98
C THR A 232 -15.15 3.40 -21.09
N ALA A 233 -15.42 4.16 -20.05
CA ALA A 233 -16.57 5.07 -19.99
C ALA A 233 -16.30 6.22 -19.03
N ASP A 234 -17.08 7.29 -19.15
CA ASP A 234 -17.14 8.32 -18.11
C ASP A 234 -17.60 7.68 -16.79
N THR A 235 -17.08 8.18 -15.67
CA THR A 235 -17.23 7.55 -14.36
C THR A 235 -18.68 7.24 -14.02
N GLU A 236 -19.60 8.20 -14.14
CA GLU A 236 -21.03 7.96 -13.88
C GLU A 236 -21.61 6.85 -14.77
N THR A 237 -21.25 6.83 -16.06
CA THR A 237 -21.76 5.82 -17.00
C THR A 237 -21.20 4.44 -16.68
N LEU A 238 -19.91 4.37 -16.34
CA LEU A 238 -19.28 3.14 -15.88
C LEU A 238 -20.06 2.61 -14.68
N PHE A 239 -20.19 3.42 -13.61
CA PHE A 239 -20.84 3.08 -12.33
C PHE A 239 -22.35 2.84 -12.38
N ARG A 240 -23.02 3.25 -13.46
CA ARG A 240 -24.46 3.01 -13.64
C ARG A 240 -24.73 1.80 -14.52
N SER A 241 -23.95 1.62 -15.58
CA SER A 241 -24.26 0.65 -16.64
C SER A 241 -23.39 -0.60 -16.65
N HIS A 242 -22.12 -0.51 -16.23
CA HIS A 242 -21.15 -1.61 -16.13
C HIS A 242 -21.29 -2.64 -17.25
N ARG A 243 -21.17 -2.21 -18.51
CA ARG A 243 -21.60 -3.02 -19.65
C ARG A 243 -20.84 -4.33 -19.76
N HIS A 244 -19.58 -4.36 -19.30
CA HIS A 244 -18.77 -5.55 -19.31
C HIS A 244 -18.95 -6.36 -18.02
N ALA A 245 -19.18 -7.67 -18.15
CA ALA A 245 -19.44 -8.57 -17.03
C ALA A 245 -18.33 -8.55 -15.96
N TYR A 246 -17.06 -8.40 -16.37
CA TYR A 246 -15.95 -8.26 -15.43
C TYR A 246 -16.01 -6.97 -14.61
N THR A 247 -16.40 -5.85 -15.20
CA THR A 247 -16.61 -4.58 -14.48
C THR A 247 -17.64 -4.76 -13.38
N GLY A 248 -18.78 -5.40 -13.71
CA GLY A 248 -19.81 -5.73 -12.72
C GLY A 248 -19.31 -6.61 -11.58
N ARG A 249 -18.45 -7.61 -11.88
CA ARG A 249 -17.82 -8.45 -10.83
C ARG A 249 -16.86 -7.66 -9.95
N LEU A 250 -16.03 -6.80 -10.54
CA LEU A 250 -15.05 -5.99 -9.80
C LEU A 250 -15.76 -5.06 -8.80
N LEU A 251 -16.89 -4.48 -9.21
CA LEU A 251 -17.71 -3.65 -8.33
C LEU A 251 -18.41 -4.44 -7.24
N ALA A 252 -19.02 -5.56 -7.59
CA ALA A 252 -19.64 -6.45 -6.61
C ALA A 252 -18.62 -6.92 -5.55
N ALA A 253 -17.38 -7.20 -5.96
CA ALA A 253 -16.28 -7.54 -5.06
C ALA A 253 -15.90 -6.36 -4.16
N SER A 254 -15.84 -5.14 -4.69
CA SER A 254 -15.53 -3.93 -3.89
C SER A 254 -16.62 -3.56 -2.88
N SER A 255 -17.88 -3.94 -3.14
CA SER A 255 -19.03 -3.65 -2.27
C SER A 255 -19.38 -4.78 -1.29
N HIS A 256 -18.60 -5.86 -1.24
CA HIS A 256 -18.93 -7.01 -0.40
C HIS A 256 -18.82 -6.66 1.09
N GLN A 257 -19.98 -6.60 1.77
CA GLN A 257 -20.05 -6.55 3.22
C GLN A 257 -20.06 -7.98 3.76
N PRO A 258 -19.15 -8.35 4.69
CA PRO A 258 -19.19 -9.67 5.31
C PRO A 258 -20.51 -9.85 6.05
N GLN A 259 -21.16 -10.99 5.87
CA GLN A 259 -22.37 -11.35 6.63
C GLN A 259 -22.02 -11.40 8.12
N ARG A 260 -22.57 -10.47 8.89
CA ARG A 260 -22.38 -10.43 10.34
C ARG A 260 -23.40 -11.36 10.99
N HIS A 261 -22.93 -12.38 11.68
CA HIS A 261 -23.79 -13.13 12.60
C HIS A 261 -23.91 -12.33 13.90
N GLU A 262 -25.08 -11.74 14.14
CA GLU A 262 -25.40 -11.16 15.44
C GLU A 262 -25.60 -12.31 16.43
N GLN A 263 -24.58 -12.61 17.23
CA GLN A 263 -24.74 -13.44 18.42
C GLN A 263 -25.05 -12.52 19.61
N PRO A 264 -26.06 -12.81 20.44
CA PRO A 264 -26.26 -12.10 21.69
C PRO A 264 -25.04 -12.39 22.59
N GLY A 265 -24.18 -11.39 22.76
CA GLY A 265 -22.96 -11.52 23.55
C GLY A 265 -23.25 -11.87 25.02
N SER A 266 -22.36 -12.63 25.64
CA SER A 266 -22.32 -12.78 27.10
C SER A 266 -22.17 -11.41 27.77
N PRO A 267 -22.77 -11.19 28.96
CA PRO A 267 -22.69 -9.89 29.65
C PRO A 267 -21.30 -9.53 30.16
N ALA A 268 -20.39 -10.51 30.27
CA ALA A 268 -18.99 -10.28 30.64
C ALA A 268 -18.13 -10.15 29.37
N PRO A 269 -17.21 -9.15 29.31
CA PRO A 269 -16.33 -8.99 28.16
C PRO A 269 -15.32 -10.13 28.07
N LEU A 270 -15.07 -10.62 26.85
CA LEU A 270 -14.05 -11.62 26.58
C LEU A 270 -12.65 -11.01 26.76
N LEU A 271 -12.42 -9.81 26.25
CA LEU A 271 -11.19 -9.04 26.45
C LEU A 271 -11.52 -7.73 27.16
N SER A 272 -10.75 -7.38 28.18
CA SER A 272 -10.80 -6.06 28.82
C SER A 272 -9.39 -5.49 28.95
N VAL A 273 -9.23 -4.27 28.46
CA VAL A 273 -8.01 -3.48 28.58
C VAL A 273 -8.36 -2.27 29.45
N GLU A 274 -7.62 -2.07 30.52
CA GLU A 274 -7.89 -1.01 31.51
C GLU A 274 -6.62 -0.18 31.71
N ASP A 275 -6.73 1.13 31.45
CA ASP A 275 -5.71 2.17 31.65
C ASP A 275 -4.32 1.79 31.12
N LEU A 276 -4.25 1.26 29.89
CA LEU A 276 -3.02 0.70 29.35
C LEU A 276 -2.06 1.80 28.91
N HIS A 277 -0.83 1.78 29.47
CA HIS A 277 0.25 2.68 29.11
C HIS A 277 1.46 1.93 28.55
N ILE A 278 1.95 2.36 27.39
CA ILE A 278 3.11 1.75 26.72
C ILE A 278 4.03 2.85 26.21
N GLY A 279 5.33 2.75 26.53
CA GLY A 279 6.34 3.70 26.08
C GLY A 279 7.64 3.02 25.66
N TYR A 280 8.37 3.67 24.75
CA TYR A 280 9.68 3.25 24.29
C TYR A 280 10.76 4.21 24.79
N ARG A 281 11.92 3.65 25.13
CA ARG A 281 13.13 4.41 25.45
C ARG A 281 13.78 4.89 24.16
N GLY A 282 13.83 6.21 23.99
CA GLY A 282 14.51 6.89 22.91
C GLY A 282 16.02 7.01 23.13
N ARG A 283 16.69 7.67 22.17
CA ARG A 283 18.13 7.92 22.22
C ARG A 283 18.43 8.95 23.30
N ARG A 284 19.56 8.79 24.00
CA ARG A 284 20.04 9.84 24.91
C ARG A 284 20.50 11.05 24.11
N SER A 285 20.01 12.23 24.47
CA SER A 285 20.40 13.50 23.86
C SER A 285 21.72 14.05 24.42
N SER A 286 22.23 13.49 25.53
CA SER A 286 23.55 13.81 26.08
C SER A 286 24.18 12.61 26.81
N LEU A 287 25.50 12.67 27.04
CA LEU A 287 26.27 11.59 27.71
C LEU A 287 25.76 11.27 29.13
N PHE A 288 25.12 12.23 29.80
CA PHE A 288 24.57 12.10 31.15
C PHE A 288 23.04 12.27 31.22
N GLY A 289 22.37 12.48 30.09
CA GLY A 289 20.93 12.71 30.01
C GLY A 289 20.12 11.41 30.11
N ALA A 290 18.96 11.47 30.76
CA ALA A 290 18.00 10.39 30.69
C ALA A 290 17.54 10.19 29.23
N PRO A 291 17.37 8.94 28.77
CA PRO A 291 16.80 8.70 27.45
C PRO A 291 15.39 9.28 27.39
N GLU A 292 15.11 10.03 26.32
CA GLU A 292 13.77 10.57 26.08
C GLU A 292 12.76 9.42 25.99
N MET A 293 11.62 9.55 26.63
CA MET A 293 10.58 8.52 26.62
C MET A 293 9.47 8.93 25.66
N THR A 294 9.24 8.12 24.64
CA THR A 294 8.11 8.32 23.74
C THR A 294 6.98 7.38 24.15
N GLU A 295 5.89 7.95 24.65
CA GLU A 295 4.71 7.19 25.02
C GLU A 295 3.83 6.94 23.78
N ALA A 296 3.72 5.67 23.40
CA ALA A 296 3.03 5.20 22.22
C ALA A 296 1.55 4.86 22.47
N VAL A 297 1.20 4.45 23.69
CA VAL A 297 -0.18 4.20 24.13
C VAL A 297 -0.38 4.84 25.49
N ARG A 298 -1.45 5.63 25.66
CA ARG A 298 -1.68 6.48 26.85
C ARG A 298 -3.07 6.23 27.41
N GLY A 299 -3.15 5.54 28.55
CA GLY A 299 -4.40 5.34 29.31
C GLY A 299 -5.53 4.71 28.50
N VAL A 300 -5.22 3.77 27.59
CA VAL A 300 -6.24 3.19 26.70
C VAL A 300 -7.06 2.17 27.48
N SER A 301 -8.39 2.34 27.45
CA SER A 301 -9.35 1.42 28.06
C SER A 301 -10.46 1.06 27.09
N PHE A 302 -10.71 -0.23 26.90
CA PHE A 302 -11.83 -0.75 26.11
C PHE A 302 -12.11 -2.21 26.44
N ALA A 303 -13.25 -2.72 26.00
CA ALA A 303 -13.63 -4.11 26.15
C ALA A 303 -14.11 -4.68 24.80
N ILE A 304 -13.92 -5.99 24.60
CA ILE A 304 -14.44 -6.74 23.45
C ILE A 304 -15.26 -7.90 24.00
N SER A 305 -16.50 -8.00 23.55
CA SER A 305 -17.44 -9.05 23.91
C SER A 305 -17.26 -10.29 23.04
N GLU A 306 -17.76 -11.44 23.49
CA GLU A 306 -17.78 -12.64 22.65
C GLU A 306 -18.63 -12.41 21.39
N GLY A 307 -18.11 -12.80 20.22
CA GLY A 307 -18.75 -12.56 18.91
C GLY A 307 -18.61 -11.13 18.37
N GLU A 308 -18.02 -10.19 19.12
CA GLU A 308 -17.85 -8.81 18.70
C GLU A 308 -16.64 -8.65 17.76
N SER A 309 -16.83 -7.92 16.66
CA SER A 309 -15.74 -7.53 15.74
C SER A 309 -15.45 -6.03 15.89
N VAL A 310 -14.29 -5.71 16.46
CA VAL A 310 -13.87 -4.32 16.71
C VAL A 310 -12.82 -3.87 15.70
N GLY A 311 -13.08 -2.75 15.03
CA GLY A 311 -12.13 -2.11 14.13
C GLY A 311 -11.30 -1.05 14.84
N LEU A 312 -9.98 -1.25 14.93
CA LEU A 312 -9.05 -0.24 15.45
C LEU A 312 -8.46 0.58 14.30
N VAL A 313 -8.88 1.84 14.18
CA VAL A 313 -8.45 2.76 13.10
C VAL A 313 -7.61 3.88 13.68
N GLY A 314 -6.64 4.35 12.89
CA GLY A 314 -5.85 5.54 13.21
C GLY A 314 -4.66 5.68 12.27
N GLU A 315 -3.98 6.81 12.34
CA GLU A 315 -2.81 7.11 11.50
C GLU A 315 -1.67 6.09 11.70
N SER A 316 -0.85 5.87 10.68
CA SER A 316 0.39 5.09 10.80
C SER A 316 1.26 5.68 11.92
N GLY A 317 1.64 4.85 12.90
CA GLY A 317 2.45 5.27 14.06
C GLY A 317 1.66 5.71 15.28
N CYS A 318 0.31 5.73 15.26
CA CYS A 318 -0.50 6.09 16.42
C CYS A 318 -0.53 5.05 17.57
N GLY A 319 0.20 3.93 17.43
CA GLY A 319 0.32 2.91 18.47
C GLY A 319 -0.54 1.66 18.30
N LYS A 320 -1.29 1.48 17.18
CA LYS A 320 -2.13 0.28 16.93
C LYS A 320 -1.38 -1.05 17.10
N SER A 321 -0.25 -1.20 16.41
CA SER A 321 0.56 -2.43 16.48
C SER A 321 1.21 -2.60 17.86
N THR A 322 1.53 -1.49 18.54
CA THR A 322 2.06 -1.49 19.90
C THR A 322 1.01 -2.00 20.89
N LEU A 323 -0.22 -1.52 20.78
CA LEU A 323 -1.36 -1.98 21.56
C LEU A 323 -1.64 -3.47 21.32
N ALA A 324 -1.71 -3.90 20.06
CA ALA A 324 -1.93 -5.31 19.71
C ALA A 324 -0.83 -6.24 20.25
N ARG A 325 0.44 -5.84 20.13
CA ARG A 325 1.57 -6.60 20.71
C ARG A 325 1.51 -6.69 22.22
N ALA A 326 1.06 -5.64 22.90
CA ALA A 326 0.90 -5.68 24.35
C ALA A 326 -0.24 -6.61 24.78
N ILE A 327 -1.36 -6.59 24.06
CA ILE A 327 -2.49 -7.53 24.27
C ILE A 327 -2.03 -8.99 24.13
N LEU A 328 -1.17 -9.27 23.16
CA LEU A 328 -0.58 -10.60 22.94
C LEU A 328 0.55 -10.97 23.91
N GLY A 329 0.96 -10.05 24.79
CA GLY A 329 2.09 -10.26 25.69
C GLY A 329 3.47 -10.19 25.07
N LEU A 330 3.58 -9.73 23.82
CA LEU A 330 4.85 -9.52 23.13
C LEU A 330 5.56 -8.25 23.60
N GLN A 331 4.82 -7.36 24.26
CA GLN A 331 5.36 -6.13 24.85
C GLN A 331 4.74 -5.90 26.23
N ALA A 332 5.57 -5.81 27.27
CA ALA A 332 5.10 -5.55 28.61
C ALA A 332 4.54 -4.11 28.73
N PRO A 333 3.33 -3.92 29.29
CA PRO A 333 2.83 -2.59 29.60
C PRO A 333 3.61 -1.97 30.75
N ARG A 334 3.65 -0.63 30.78
CA ARG A 334 4.25 0.14 31.89
C ARG A 334 3.27 0.30 33.05
N ALA A 335 1.99 0.47 32.72
CA ALA A 335 0.87 0.56 33.65
C ALA A 335 -0.40 0.04 32.96
N GLY A 336 -1.43 -0.21 33.75
CA GLY A 336 -2.69 -0.79 33.29
C GLY A 336 -2.74 -2.31 33.38
N SER A 337 -3.85 -2.87 32.93
CA SER A 337 -4.10 -4.32 32.95
C SER A 337 -4.79 -4.81 31.68
N ILE A 338 -4.53 -6.08 31.36
CA ILE A 338 -5.14 -6.77 30.22
C ILE A 338 -5.74 -8.07 30.76
N ARG A 339 -7.04 -8.26 30.55
CA ARG A 339 -7.80 -9.43 30.99
C ARG A 339 -8.40 -10.15 29.77
N LEU A 340 -8.18 -11.46 29.66
CA LEU A 340 -8.82 -12.34 28.68
C LEU A 340 -9.58 -13.45 29.43
N GLY A 341 -10.91 -13.40 29.36
CA GLY A 341 -11.80 -14.22 30.18
C GLY A 341 -11.53 -13.99 31.67
N GLU A 342 -11.22 -15.06 32.40
CA GLU A 342 -10.88 -14.99 33.83
C GLU A 342 -9.40 -14.65 34.10
N GLN A 343 -8.54 -14.68 33.08
CA GLN A 343 -7.10 -14.46 33.23
C GLN A 343 -6.75 -12.97 33.09
N ALA A 344 -6.05 -12.40 34.08
CA ALA A 344 -5.59 -11.02 34.05
C ALA A 344 -4.06 -10.92 34.11
N VAL A 345 -3.49 -9.96 33.39
CA VAL A 345 -2.06 -9.66 33.34
C VAL A 345 -1.85 -8.18 33.63
N THR A 346 -1.09 -7.88 34.68
CA THR A 346 -0.72 -6.54 35.16
C THR A 346 0.79 -6.31 35.06
N GLY A 347 1.36 -6.70 33.92
CA GLY A 347 2.80 -6.72 33.66
C GLY A 347 3.43 -8.11 33.78
N GLY A 348 4.61 -8.30 33.17
CA GLY A 348 5.30 -9.59 33.12
C GLY A 348 4.96 -10.44 31.88
N ALA A 349 5.40 -11.70 31.89
CA ALA A 349 5.19 -12.62 30.77
C ALA A 349 3.74 -13.14 30.74
N VAL A 350 3.10 -13.11 29.57
CA VAL A 350 1.74 -13.63 29.41
C VAL A 350 1.72 -15.16 29.48
N PRO A 351 0.80 -15.77 30.27
CA PRO A 351 0.69 -17.22 30.39
C PRO A 351 0.52 -17.93 29.04
N ALA A 352 1.10 -19.13 28.91
CA ALA A 352 0.99 -19.91 27.67
C ALA A 352 -0.48 -20.22 27.30
N SER A 353 -1.34 -20.47 28.29
CA SER A 353 -2.79 -20.68 28.10
C SER A 353 -3.48 -19.47 27.46
N MET A 354 -3.13 -18.27 27.91
CA MET A 354 -3.69 -17.02 27.38
C MET A 354 -3.18 -16.78 25.95
N ARG A 355 -1.89 -17.04 25.69
CA ARG A 355 -1.33 -16.98 24.33
C ARG A 355 -1.95 -18.00 23.39
N ALA A 356 -2.27 -19.21 23.86
CA ALA A 356 -2.93 -20.24 23.05
C ALA A 356 -4.34 -19.80 22.63
N ALA A 357 -5.03 -19.03 23.48
CA ALA A 357 -6.37 -18.49 23.22
C ALA A 357 -6.38 -17.24 22.30
N MET A 358 -5.21 -16.72 21.91
CA MET A 358 -5.09 -15.54 21.05
C MET A 358 -4.24 -15.85 19.82
N GLN A 359 -4.78 -15.58 18.63
CA GLN A 359 -4.04 -15.73 17.38
C GLN A 359 -3.88 -14.37 16.70
N ILE A 360 -2.72 -14.16 16.09
CA ILE A 360 -2.41 -12.94 15.34
C ILE A 360 -2.18 -13.28 13.87
N VAL A 361 -2.85 -12.52 13.00
CA VAL A 361 -2.49 -12.43 11.59
C VAL A 361 -1.65 -11.17 11.42
N PHE A 362 -0.40 -11.33 11.01
CA PHE A 362 0.52 -10.20 10.84
C PHE A 362 0.22 -9.43 9.54
N GLN A 363 0.50 -8.12 9.56
CA GLN A 363 0.34 -7.25 8.38
C GLN A 363 1.24 -7.66 7.21
N ASP A 364 2.41 -8.24 7.51
CA ASP A 364 3.28 -8.91 6.53
C ASP A 364 3.26 -10.42 6.78
N PRO A 365 2.38 -11.18 6.10
CA PRO A 365 2.34 -12.63 6.15
C PRO A 365 3.65 -13.28 5.68
N TYR A 366 4.45 -12.61 4.85
CA TYR A 366 5.67 -13.21 4.31
C TYR A 366 6.76 -13.28 5.37
N GLY A 367 6.97 -12.16 6.09
CA GLY A 367 7.95 -12.08 7.17
C GLY A 367 7.66 -12.99 8.37
N SER A 368 6.43 -13.49 8.54
CA SER A 368 6.08 -14.40 9.63
C SER A 368 6.48 -15.85 9.36
N PHE A 369 6.70 -16.25 8.10
CA PHE A 369 7.09 -17.61 7.75
C PHE A 369 8.60 -17.80 7.71
N ASN A 370 9.06 -18.97 8.17
CA ASN A 370 10.41 -19.42 7.84
C ASN A 370 10.39 -20.10 6.46
N PRO A 371 11.02 -19.52 5.42
CA PRO A 371 10.94 -20.03 4.05
C PRO A 371 11.60 -21.41 3.87
N ARG A 372 12.39 -21.86 4.85
CA ARG A 372 13.03 -23.18 4.86
C ARG A 372 12.14 -24.29 5.39
N HIS A 373 10.96 -23.96 5.93
CA HIS A 373 10.02 -24.94 6.46
C HIS A 373 8.89 -25.18 5.46
N ARG A 374 8.39 -26.42 5.44
CA ARG A 374 7.17 -26.79 4.72
C ARG A 374 5.93 -26.21 5.41
N VAL A 375 4.87 -26.01 4.66
CA VAL A 375 3.59 -25.48 5.14
C VAL A 375 3.06 -26.30 6.33
N GLU A 376 3.17 -27.64 6.29
CA GLU A 376 2.74 -28.48 7.42
C GLU A 376 3.38 -28.07 8.75
N ARG A 377 4.69 -27.81 8.73
CA ARG A 377 5.42 -27.40 9.93
C ARG A 377 5.05 -26.00 10.38
N LEU A 378 4.81 -25.10 9.43
CA LEU A 378 4.44 -23.71 9.71
C LEU A 378 3.05 -23.63 10.34
N VAL A 379 2.06 -24.31 9.76
CA VAL A 379 0.67 -24.34 10.25
C VAL A 379 0.56 -25.06 11.60
N ALA A 380 1.42 -26.05 11.85
CA ALA A 380 1.45 -26.76 13.13
C ALA A 380 2.26 -26.06 14.24
N GLU A 381 2.84 -24.88 13.99
CA GLU A 381 3.62 -24.15 14.99
C GLU A 381 2.82 -23.82 16.26
N PRO A 382 1.56 -23.33 16.17
CA PRO A 382 0.77 -22.98 17.35
C PRO A 382 0.49 -24.15 18.30
N PHE A 383 0.60 -25.40 17.83
CA PHE A 383 0.38 -26.59 18.66
C PHE A 383 1.37 -26.69 19.83
N HIS A 384 2.54 -26.04 19.77
CA HIS A 384 3.48 -26.01 20.92
C HIS A 384 2.94 -25.24 22.13
N LEU A 385 1.88 -24.44 21.96
CA LEU A 385 1.23 -23.71 23.05
C LEU A 385 0.08 -24.49 23.70
N LEU A 386 -0.34 -25.61 23.11
CA LEU A 386 -1.43 -26.43 23.62
C LEU A 386 -0.90 -27.45 24.64
N ALA A 387 -1.59 -27.59 25.77
CA ALA A 387 -1.29 -28.62 26.75
C ALA A 387 -1.50 -30.04 26.17
N ASP A 388 -2.59 -30.21 25.40
CA ASP A 388 -2.97 -31.47 24.74
C ASP A 388 -2.80 -31.34 23.21
N ALA A 389 -1.56 -31.06 22.77
CA ALA A 389 -1.24 -30.91 21.36
C ALA A 389 -1.50 -32.21 20.57
N PRO A 390 -2.13 -32.15 19.38
CA PRO A 390 -2.35 -33.34 18.55
C PRO A 390 -1.00 -33.92 18.08
N GLN A 391 -0.88 -35.24 18.08
CA GLN A 391 0.34 -35.97 17.73
C GLN A 391 0.09 -36.96 16.58
N GLY A 392 1.16 -37.35 15.88
CA GLY A 392 1.11 -38.36 14.82
C GLY A 392 0.08 -38.04 13.74
N ALA A 393 -0.81 -39.00 13.45
CA ALA A 393 -1.86 -38.84 12.45
C ALA A 393 -2.83 -37.70 12.78
N ALA A 394 -3.23 -37.55 14.05
CA ALA A 394 -4.16 -36.50 14.47
C ALA A 394 -3.58 -35.08 14.24
N ARG A 395 -2.25 -34.92 14.33
CA ARG A 395 -1.58 -33.66 13.98
C ARG A 395 -1.74 -33.34 12.50
N LYS A 396 -1.52 -34.35 11.65
CA LYS A 396 -1.59 -34.20 10.20
C LYS A 396 -3.02 -33.89 9.76
N ASP A 397 -4.00 -34.58 10.34
CA ASP A 397 -5.42 -34.35 10.06
C ASP A 397 -5.84 -32.94 10.47
N ALA A 398 -5.38 -32.44 11.62
CA ALA A 398 -5.65 -31.07 12.07
C ALA A 398 -5.03 -30.01 11.13
N VAL A 399 -3.81 -30.23 10.64
CA VAL A 399 -3.17 -29.35 9.65
C VAL A 399 -3.93 -29.33 8.34
N VAL A 400 -4.33 -30.51 7.83
CA VAL A 400 -5.10 -30.61 6.59
C VAL A 400 -6.45 -29.90 6.73
N ALA A 401 -7.16 -30.12 7.84
CA ALA A 401 -8.42 -29.45 8.11
C ALA A 401 -8.27 -27.91 8.16
N ALA A 402 -7.19 -27.40 8.77
CA ALA A 402 -6.89 -25.97 8.80
C ALA A 402 -6.63 -25.40 7.39
N LEU A 403 -5.87 -26.14 6.55
CA LEU A 403 -5.61 -25.75 5.16
C LEU A 403 -6.89 -25.77 4.32
N GLU A 404 -7.73 -26.79 4.46
CA GLU A 404 -9.00 -26.90 3.74
C GLU A 404 -9.99 -25.81 4.13
N ALA A 405 -10.01 -25.39 5.40
CA ALA A 405 -10.85 -24.30 5.87
C ALA A 405 -10.56 -22.95 5.19
N VAL A 406 -9.33 -22.76 4.69
CA VAL A 406 -8.91 -21.57 3.94
C VAL A 406 -8.84 -21.82 2.43
N GLY A 407 -9.42 -22.93 1.95
CA GLY A 407 -9.50 -23.28 0.54
C GLY A 407 -8.18 -23.74 -0.08
N MET A 408 -7.24 -24.23 0.73
CA MET A 408 -6.05 -24.98 0.29
C MET A 408 -6.36 -26.48 0.24
N THR A 409 -5.46 -27.27 -0.32
CA THR A 409 -5.59 -28.74 -0.44
C THR A 409 -4.64 -29.46 0.52
N ALA A 410 -4.93 -30.71 0.84
CA ALA A 410 -4.03 -31.54 1.65
C ALA A 410 -2.60 -31.65 1.08
N ALA A 411 -2.46 -31.63 -0.26
CA ALA A 411 -1.16 -31.68 -0.93
C ALA A 411 -0.33 -30.40 -0.75
N ASP A 412 -0.95 -29.28 -0.37
CA ASP A 412 -0.25 -28.03 -0.14
C ASP A 412 0.59 -28.07 1.15
N ALA A 413 0.30 -28.98 2.08
CA ALA A 413 1.06 -29.17 3.31
C ALA A 413 2.55 -29.51 3.06
N ASP A 414 2.82 -30.22 1.95
CA ASP A 414 4.16 -30.69 1.59
C ASP A 414 5.03 -29.64 0.86
N LYS A 415 4.43 -28.52 0.45
CA LYS A 415 5.10 -27.45 -0.30
C LYS A 415 5.79 -26.46 0.64
N TYR A 416 6.72 -25.70 0.08
CA TYR A 416 7.33 -24.54 0.72
C TYR A 416 6.54 -23.27 0.44
N ILE A 417 6.61 -22.31 1.36
CA ILE A 417 5.82 -21.07 1.27
C ILE A 417 6.09 -20.23 0.02
N HIS A 418 7.30 -20.32 -0.55
CA HIS A 418 7.69 -19.57 -1.75
C HIS A 418 7.08 -20.12 -3.04
N GLU A 419 6.50 -21.32 -3.01
CA GLU A 419 5.82 -21.95 -4.15
C GLU A 419 4.38 -21.44 -4.33
N PHE A 420 3.88 -20.62 -3.39
CA PHE A 420 2.53 -20.08 -3.40
C PHE A 420 2.49 -18.63 -3.89
N SER A 421 1.39 -18.27 -4.57
CA SER A 421 1.11 -16.87 -4.90
C SER A 421 0.88 -16.02 -3.63
N GLY A 422 0.96 -14.69 -3.73
CA GLY A 422 0.76 -13.79 -2.59
C GLY A 422 -0.58 -14.02 -1.87
N GLY A 423 -1.68 -14.14 -2.63
CA GLY A 423 -3.01 -14.41 -2.06
C GLY A 423 -3.20 -15.83 -1.50
N GLN A 424 -2.41 -16.81 -1.94
CA GLN A 424 -2.38 -18.13 -1.28
C GLN A 424 -1.61 -18.07 0.04
N ARG A 425 -0.47 -17.37 0.07
CA ARG A 425 0.30 -17.16 1.29
C ARG A 425 -0.50 -16.44 2.37
N GLN A 426 -1.28 -15.43 1.99
CA GLN A 426 -2.15 -14.70 2.92
C GLN A 426 -3.27 -15.58 3.50
N ARG A 427 -3.69 -16.63 2.79
CA ARG A 427 -4.68 -17.59 3.31
C ARG A 427 -4.06 -18.60 4.29
N ILE A 428 -2.78 -18.92 4.12
CA ILE A 428 -2.04 -19.85 4.98
C ILE A 428 -1.63 -19.19 6.31
N ALA A 429 -1.37 -17.88 6.30
CA ALA A 429 -1.01 -17.10 7.48
C ALA A 429 -2.23 -16.75 8.32
#